data_AF-A0A6G9CRC6-F1
#
_entry.id   AF-A0A6G9CRC6-F1
#
_cell.length_a   1.000
_cell.length_b   1.000
_cell.length_c   1.000
_cell.angle_alpha   90.00
_cell.angle_beta   90.00
_cell.angle_gamma   90.00
#
_symmetry.space_group_name_H-M   'P 1'
#
loop_
_entity.id
_entity.type
_entity.pdbx_description
1 polymer ?
#
loop_
_entity_poly.entity_id
_entity_poly.type
_entity_poly.pdbx_seq_one_letter_code
_entity_poly.pdbx_strand_id
1 'polypeptide(L)' 'MRELEGALRSYAWGSRTAIAELRGLSTPSNHPEAELWLGAHPGDPARVITESGSESLLEVLHREPERELGP' A
#
# COMPACT_ATOMS: atom_id res chain seq x y z
N MET A 1 -12.71 9.56 5.28
CA MET A 1 -11.85 8.91 4.27
C MET A 1 -10.41 9.16 4.67
N ARG A 2 -9.54 8.14 4.66
CA ARG A 2 -8.12 8.26 4.99
C ARG A 2 -7.30 7.81 3.79
N GLU A 3 -6.20 8.50 3.50
CA GLU A 3 -5.30 8.14 2.41
C GLU A 3 -4.49 6.89 2.78
N LEU A 4 -4.24 6.06 1.77
CA LEU A 4 -3.40 4.87 1.91
C LEU A 4 -2.17 4.99 1.03
N GLU A 5 -1.01 4.72 1.62
CA GLU A 5 0.21 4.38 0.90
C GLU A 5 0.27 2.85 0.76
N GLY A 6 0.21 2.37 -0.49
CA GLY A 6 0.22 0.95 -0.80
C GLY A 6 1.61 0.32 -0.70
N ALA A 7 1.65 -0.97 -0.38
CA ALA A 7 2.89 -1.75 -0.33
C ALA A 7 3.29 -2.24 -1.74
N LEU A 8 4.43 -1.79 -2.25
CA LEU A 8 4.94 -2.14 -3.57
C LEU A 8 5.80 -3.40 -3.52
N ARG A 9 5.49 -4.40 -4.35
CA ARG A 9 6.26 -5.64 -4.45
C ARG A 9 7.10 -5.64 -5.72
N SER A 10 8.43 -5.63 -5.55
CA SER A 10 9.39 -5.60 -6.65
C SER A 10 9.85 -6.99 -7.11
N TYR A 11 8.91 -7.88 -7.45
CA TYR A 11 9.26 -9.20 -7.96
C TYR A 11 9.85 -9.15 -9.37
N ALA A 12 10.71 -10.12 -9.69
CA ALA A 12 11.47 -10.14 -10.94
C ALA A 12 10.59 -10.15 -12.21
N TRP A 13 9.36 -10.63 -12.12
CA TRP A 13 8.39 -10.65 -13.22
C TRP A 13 7.61 -9.33 -13.39
N GLY A 14 7.83 -8.35 -12.51
CA GLY A 14 7.12 -7.07 -12.57
C GLY A 14 7.41 -6.24 -13.81
N SER A 15 6.56 -5.25 -14.07
CA SER A 15 6.76 -4.27 -15.13
C SER A 15 7.59 -3.10 -14.62
N ARG A 16 8.45 -2.52 -15.46
CA ARG A 16 9.17 -1.28 -15.13
C ARG A 16 8.40 -0.02 -15.52
N THR A 17 7.22 -0.14 -16.13
CA THR A 17 6.45 1.00 -16.63
C THR A 17 5.03 1.02 -16.09
N ALA A 18 4.32 -0.12 -16.13
CA ALA A 18 2.87 -0.15 -15.95
C ALA A 18 2.38 0.44 -14.60
N ILE A 19 2.92 -0.04 -13.47
CA ILE A 19 2.49 0.42 -12.13
C ILE A 19 3.02 1.83 -11.82
N ALA A 20 4.22 2.17 -12.31
CA ALA A 20 4.78 3.51 -12.15
C ALA A 20 3.95 4.56 -12.93
N GLU A 21 3.60 4.29 -14.18
CA GLU A 21 2.71 5.14 -14.99
C GLU A 21 1.32 5.29 -14.35
N LEU A 22 0.73 4.20 -13.86
CA LEU A 22 -0.57 4.23 -13.17
C LEU A 22 -0.54 5.15 -11.95
N ARG A 23 0.59 5.22 -11.24
CA ARG A 23 0.80 6.09 -10.08
C ARG A 23 1.28 7.50 -10.47
N GLY A 24 1.40 7.81 -11.76
CA GLY A 24 1.90 9.10 -12.25
C GLY A 24 3.39 9.34 -11.97
N LEU A 25 4.16 8.28 -11.74
CA LEU A 25 5.60 8.35 -11.48
C LEU A 25 6.41 8.26 -12.78
N SER A 26 7.67 8.72 -12.72
CA SER A 26 8.59 8.63 -13.86
C SER A 26 8.85 7.18 -14.25
N THR A 27 8.86 6.90 -15.56
CA THR A 27 9.20 5.60 -16.11
C THR A 27 10.46 5.64 -16.97
N PRO A 28 11.22 4.53 -17.04
CA PRO A 28 11.04 3.29 -16.29
C PRO A 28 11.46 3.41 -14.81
N SER A 29 10.83 2.63 -13.94
CA SER A 29 11.20 2.53 -12.52
C SER A 29 12.57 1.84 -12.34
N ASN A 30 13.24 2.14 -11.22
CA ASN A 30 14.55 1.58 -10.87
C ASN A 30 14.53 0.05 -10.67
N HIS A 31 13.40 -0.51 -10.21
CA HIS A 31 13.17 -1.94 -10.04
C HIS A 31 11.84 -2.35 -10.70
N PRO A 32 11.72 -3.59 -11.22
CA PRO A 32 10.44 -4.11 -11.68
C PRO A 32 9.38 -4.00 -10.57
N GLU A 33 8.18 -3.61 -10.94
CA GLU A 33 7.04 -3.42 -10.05
C GLU A 33 5.97 -4.43 -10.44
N ALA A 34 5.71 -5.39 -9.56
CA ALA A 34 4.89 -6.55 -9.86
C ALA A 34 3.47 -6.38 -9.32
N GLU A 35 3.36 -5.91 -8.08
CA GLU A 35 2.10 -5.76 -7.37
C GLU A 35 2.12 -4.49 -6.52
N LEU A 36 0.99 -3.80 -6.44
CA LEU A 36 0.73 -2.72 -5.48
C LEU A 36 -0.41 -3.17 -4.58
N TRP A 37 -0.11 -3.45 -3.31
CA TRP A 37 -1.09 -3.94 -2.36
C TRP A 37 -1.76 -2.79 -1.61
N LEU A 38 -3.08 -2.78 -1.65
CA LEU A 38 -3.94 -1.86 -0.90
C LEU A 38 -4.80 -2.68 0.07
N GLY A 39 -4.25 -2.98 1.24
CA GLY A 39 -4.93 -3.81 2.24
C GLY A 39 -4.07 -4.11 3.46
N ALA A 40 -4.58 -4.94 4.35
CA ALA A 40 -3.98 -5.24 5.65
C ALA A 40 -3.25 -6.59 5.72
N HIS A 41 -2.61 -7.02 4.62
CA HIS A 41 -1.92 -8.31 4.62
C HIS A 41 -0.75 -8.30 5.64
N PRO A 42 -0.63 -9.27 6.58
CA PRO A 42 0.37 -9.23 7.65
C PRO A 42 1.83 -9.18 7.20
N GLY A 43 2.13 -9.71 6.02
CA GLY A 43 3.48 -9.67 5.46
C GLY A 43 3.94 -8.29 4.97
N ASP A 44 3.01 -7.40 4.59
CA ASP A 44 3.32 -6.05 4.10
C ASP A 44 2.03 -5.21 4.01
N PRO A 45 1.51 -4.71 5.15
CA PRO A 45 0.25 -3.97 5.17
C PRO A 45 0.45 -2.58 4.57
N ALA A 46 -0.56 -2.10 3.84
CA ALA A 46 -0.63 -0.70 3.43
C ALA A 46 -0.60 0.22 4.66
N ARG A 47 -0.14 1.45 4.49
CA ARG A 47 -0.05 2.44 5.56
C ARG A 47 -1.12 3.50 5.43
N VAL A 48 -1.77 3.83 6.53
CA VAL A 48 -2.70 4.95 6.66
C VAL A 48 -1.88 6.21 6.90
N ILE A 49 -2.05 7.22 6.06
CA ILE A 49 -1.38 8.53 6.24
C ILE A 49 -2.17 9.35 7.26
N THR A 50 -1.46 9.91 8.23
CA THR A 50 -2.00 10.74 9.31
C THR A 50 -1.26 12.07 9.38
N GLU A 51 -1.81 13.04 10.12
CA GLU A 51 -1.13 14.33 10.35
C GLU A 51 0.22 14.18 11.07
N SER A 52 0.39 13.10 11.84
CA SER A 52 1.60 12.80 12.62
C SER A 52 2.57 11.84 11.92
N GLY A 53 2.26 11.37 10.71
CA GLY A 53 3.10 10.45 9.95
C GLY A 53 2.27 9.37 9.25
N SER A 54 2.61 8.10 9.48
CA SER A 54 1.85 6.99 8.92
C SER A 54 1.77 5.82 9.89
N GLU A 55 0.65 5.10 9.86
CA GLU A 55 0.35 3.95 10.71
C GLU A 55 0.02 2.72 9.86
N SER A 56 0.33 1.51 10.33
CA SER A 56 -0.04 0.27 9.62
C SER A 56 -1.56 0.10 9.58
N LEU A 57 -2.14 -0.15 8.41
CA LEU A 57 -3.57 -0.43 8.29
C LEU A 57 -3.96 -1.66 9.12
N LEU A 58 -3.11 -2.68 9.19
CA LEU A 58 -3.39 -3.86 10.01
C LEU A 58 -3.53 -3.52 11.50
N GLU A 59 -2.67 -2.66 12.03
CA GLU A 59 -2.75 -2.23 13.43
C GLU A 59 -3.99 -1.37 13.69
N VAL A 60 -4.36 -0.52 12.74
CA VAL A 60 -5.62 0.26 12.80
C VAL A 60 -6.82 -0.69 12.91
N LEU A 61 -6.88 -1.72 12.07
CA LEU A 61 -7.97 -2.71 12.09
C LEU A 61 -8.00 -3.51 13.39
N HIS A 62 -6.84 -3.92 13.92
CA HIS A 62 -6.78 -4.66 15.18
C HIS A 62 -7.17 -3.81 16.40
N ARG A 63 -6.88 -2.50 16.38
CA ARG A 63 -7.17 -1.61 17.50
C ARG A 63 -8.66 -1.31 17.65
N GLU A 64 -9.38 -1.12 16.55
CA GLU A 64 -10.81 -0.78 16.54
C GLU A 64 -11.60 -1.59 15.49
N PRO A 65 -11.67 -2.93 15.59
CA PRO A 65 -12.20 -3.78 14.54
C PRO A 65 -13.68 -3.50 14.22
N GLU A 66 -14.52 -3.30 15.24
CA GLU A 66 -15.95 -3.00 15.04
C GLU A 66 -16.16 -1.69 14.27
N ARG A 67 -15.33 -0.68 14.51
CA ARG A 67 -15.41 0.61 13.83
C ARG A 67 -14.96 0.51 12.38
N GLU A 68 -13.91 -0.26 12.13
CA GLU A 68 -13.21 -0.28 10.84
C GLU A 68 -13.74 -1.34 9.87
N LEU A 69 -14.25 -2.46 10.38
CA LEU A 69 -14.74 -3.60 9.62
C LEU A 69 -16.27 -3.78 9.71
N GLY A 70 -16.90 -3.13 10.69
CA GLY A 70 -18.30 -3.38 11.04
C GLY A 70 -18.46 -4.49 12.07
N PRO A 71 -19.70 -4.71 12.54
CA PRO A 71 -20.04 -5.77 13.50
C PRO A 71 -19.94 -7.18 12.92
#